data_AF-A0A372K3J8-F1
#
_entry.id   AF-A0A372K3J8-F1
#
_cell.length_a   1.000
_cell.length_b   1.000
_cell.length_c   1.000
_cell.angle_alpha   90.00
_cell.angle_beta   90.00
_cell.angle_gamma   90.00
#
_symmetry.space_group_name_H-M   'P 1'
#
loop_
_entity.id
_entity.type
_entity.pdbx_description
1 polymer ?
#
loop_
_entity_poly.entity_id
_entity_poly.type
_entity_poly.pdbx_seq_one_letter_code
_entity_poly.pdbx_strand_id
1 'polypeptide(L)'
;MTATIEKVVLPPIPAKRYFTIGEVSELCGVKPHVLRYWEQEFTQLRPVKRRGNRRYYQHHEVLLIRRIRELLYEQGFTINGARNRLDSHGGTHGAGPAEEMVEEGEVMEPAAASTMASVDVDQLRKELLHVIDLLSH
;
A
#
# COMPACT_ATOMS: atom_id res chain seq x y z
N MET A 1 16.80 18.74 3.42
CA MET A 1 15.63 19.39 2.77
C MET A 1 14.52 18.35 2.72
N THR A 2 13.36 18.68 3.26
CA THR A 2 12.23 17.80 3.59
C THR A 2 11.71 17.02 2.38
N ALA A 3 11.67 15.69 2.46
CA ALA A 3 11.02 14.85 1.46
C ALA A 3 9.50 14.95 1.62
N THR A 4 8.87 15.83 0.84
CA THR A 4 7.42 15.87 0.72
C THR A 4 6.98 14.61 -0.02
N ILE A 5 6.29 13.70 0.66
CA ILE A 5 5.59 12.59 0.00
C ILE A 5 4.50 13.24 -0.86
N GLU A 6 4.73 13.30 -2.17
CA GLU A 6 3.75 13.84 -3.11
C GLU A 6 2.47 13.01 -3.02
N LYS A 7 1.36 13.68 -2.68
CA LYS A 7 0.03 13.09 -2.67
C LYS A 7 -0.34 12.73 -4.11
N VAL A 8 -0.14 11.46 -4.48
CA VAL A 8 -0.56 10.95 -5.79
C VAL A 8 -2.08 11.09 -5.89
N VAL A 9 -2.53 12.06 -6.70
CA VAL A 9 -3.94 12.25 -7.00
C VAL A 9 -4.39 11.07 -7.89
N LEU A 10 -5.15 10.15 -7.31
CA LEU A 10 -5.67 9.00 -8.04
C LEU A 10 -6.87 9.40 -8.91
N PRO A 11 -6.98 8.89 -10.15
CA PRO A 11 -8.09 9.21 -11.04
C PRO A 11 -9.44 8.75 -10.46
N PRO A 12 -10.58 9.36 -10.81
CA PRO A 12 -11.89 8.89 -10.35
C PRO A 12 -12.14 7.45 -10.81
N ILE A 13 -12.74 6.62 -9.95
CA ILE A 13 -13.05 5.23 -10.28
C ILE A 13 -14.28 5.20 -11.21
N PRO A 14 -14.18 4.63 -12.41
CA PRO A 14 -15.32 4.50 -13.33
C PRO A 14 -16.47 3.67 -12.72
N ALA A 15 -17.70 3.88 -13.20
CA ALA A 15 -18.88 3.08 -12.81
C ALA A 15 -18.91 1.67 -13.47
N LYS A 16 -17.75 1.01 -13.58
CA LYS A 16 -17.61 -0.34 -14.15
C LYS A 16 -17.77 -1.39 -13.05
N ARG A 17 -18.41 -2.52 -13.37
CA ARG A 17 -18.64 -3.61 -12.41
C ARG A 17 -17.39 -4.44 -12.09
N TYR A 18 -16.52 -4.62 -13.08
CA TYR A 18 -15.32 -5.45 -12.96
C TYR A 18 -14.12 -4.75 -13.58
N PHE A 19 -13.01 -4.74 -12.86
CA PHE A 19 -11.73 -4.16 -13.26
C PHE A 19 -10.68 -5.25 -13.39
N THR A 20 -9.84 -5.19 -14.41
CA THR A 20 -8.68 -6.06 -14.55
C THR A 20 -7.53 -5.55 -13.67
N ILE A 21 -6.57 -6.42 -13.35
CA ILE A 21 -5.39 -6.02 -12.56
C ILE A 21 -4.61 -4.83 -13.15
N GLY A 22 -4.59 -4.69 -14.48
CA GLY A 22 -3.97 -3.53 -15.14
C GLY A 22 -4.74 -2.25 -14.87
N GLU A 23 -6.07 -2.27 -15.06
CA GLU A 23 -6.94 -1.13 -14.75
C GLU A 23 -6.85 -0.74 -13.28
N VAL A 24 -6.84 -1.71 -12.35
CA VAL A 24 -6.69 -1.41 -10.90
C VAL A 24 -5.32 -0.84 -10.59
N SER A 25 -4.27 -1.32 -11.27
CA SER A 25 -2.91 -0.78 -11.12
C SER A 25 -2.86 0.70 -11.47
N GLU A 26 -3.47 1.09 -12.58
CA GLU A 26 -3.57 2.49 -13.02
C GLU A 26 -4.44 3.33 -12.07
N LEU A 27 -5.59 2.79 -11.64
CA LEU A 27 -6.52 3.50 -10.75
C LEU A 27 -5.98 3.72 -9.33
N CYS A 28 -5.08 2.85 -8.86
CA CYS A 28 -4.53 2.91 -7.51
C CYS A 28 -3.06 3.35 -7.47
N GLY A 29 -2.39 3.45 -8.63
CA GLY A 29 -0.96 3.77 -8.68
C GLY A 29 -0.08 2.69 -8.03
N VAL A 30 -0.53 1.43 -8.03
CA VAL A 30 0.16 0.29 -7.40
C VAL A 30 0.53 -0.72 -8.47
N LYS A 31 1.77 -1.21 -8.47
CA LYS A 31 2.24 -2.16 -9.52
C LYS A 31 1.46 -3.49 -9.45
N PRO A 32 1.23 -4.17 -10.60
CA PRO A 32 0.43 -5.41 -10.62
C PRO A 32 0.96 -6.54 -9.72
N HIS A 33 2.28 -6.66 -9.56
CA HIS A 33 2.84 -7.69 -8.66
C HIS A 33 2.57 -7.40 -7.18
N VAL A 34 2.52 -6.13 -6.78
CA VAL A 34 2.16 -5.73 -5.41
C VAL A 34 0.69 -6.05 -5.14
N LEU A 35 -0.20 -5.80 -6.12
CA LEU A 35 -1.60 -6.20 -6.01
C LEU A 35 -1.76 -7.71 -5.82
N ARG A 36 -0.99 -8.52 -6.55
CA ARG A 36 -1.00 -9.99 -6.37
C ARG A 36 -0.53 -10.40 -4.97
N TYR A 37 0.47 -9.72 -4.44
CA TYR A 37 0.94 -9.96 -3.09
C TYR A 37 -0.12 -9.56 -2.05
N TRP A 38 -0.76 -8.40 -2.22
CA TRP A 38 -1.85 -7.95 -1.36
C TRP A 38 -3.05 -8.89 -1.38
N GLU A 39 -3.38 -9.54 -2.49
CA GLU A 39 -4.42 -10.57 -2.51
C GLU A 39 -4.11 -11.77 -1.60
N GLN A 40 -2.83 -12.07 -1.36
CA GLN A 40 -2.42 -13.14 -0.44
C GLN A 40 -2.48 -12.66 1.01
N GLU A 41 -2.15 -11.39 1.25
CA GLU A 41 -2.10 -10.81 2.58
C GLU A 41 -3.47 -10.33 3.09
N PHE A 42 -4.37 -9.86 2.24
CA PHE A 42 -5.66 -9.31 2.65
C PHE A 42 -6.77 -10.26 2.20
N THR A 43 -7.31 -11.04 3.13
CA THR A 43 -8.38 -12.03 2.88
C THR A 43 -9.69 -11.41 2.39
N GLN A 44 -9.87 -10.10 2.59
CA GLN A 44 -10.98 -9.29 2.10
C GLN A 44 -10.87 -9.01 0.59
N LEU A 45 -9.66 -9.10 -0.01
CA LEU A 45 -9.47 -9.05 -1.46
C LEU A 45 -9.68 -10.44 -2.05
N ARG A 46 -10.83 -10.64 -2.70
CA ARG A 46 -11.23 -11.92 -3.28
C ARG A 46 -11.53 -11.75 -4.77
N PRO A 47 -10.49 -11.48 -5.59
CA PRO A 47 -10.70 -11.26 -7.00
C PRO A 47 -11.32 -12.50 -7.64
N VAL A 48 -12.33 -12.27 -8.47
CA VAL A 48 -13.02 -13.35 -9.18
C VAL A 48 -12.09 -13.89 -10.26
N LYS A 49 -11.68 -15.15 -10.11
CA LYS A 49 -10.89 -15.87 -11.12
C LYS A 49 -11.81 -16.34 -12.24
N ARG A 50 -11.53 -15.97 -13.49
CA ARG A 50 -12.23 -16.46 -14.68
C ARG A 50 -11.29 -17.26 -15.60
N ARG A 51 -11.86 -17.78 -16.71
CA ARG A 51 -11.11 -18.52 -17.74
C ARG A 51 -9.82 -17.77 -18.12
N GLY A 52 -8.71 -18.51 -18.20
CA GLY A 52 -7.38 -17.96 -18.50
C GLY A 52 -6.64 -17.35 -17.30
N ASN A 53 -7.01 -17.70 -16.06
CA ASN A 53 -6.35 -17.23 -14.83
C ASN A 53 -6.29 -15.69 -14.69
N ARG A 54 -7.24 -14.99 -15.33
CA ARG A 54 -7.39 -13.54 -15.23
C ARG A 54 -8.15 -13.19 -13.96
N ARG A 55 -7.65 -12.18 -13.25
CA ARG A 55 -8.20 -11.67 -11.99
C ARG A 55 -9.05 -10.45 -12.27
N TYR A 56 -10.27 -10.46 -11.76
CA TYR A 56 -11.20 -9.35 -11.86
C TYR A 56 -11.55 -8.85 -10.47
N TYR A 57 -11.41 -7.55 -10.27
CA TYR A 57 -11.75 -6.86 -9.03
C TYR A 57 -13.09 -6.14 -9.20
N GLN A 58 -13.88 -6.11 -8.15
CA GLN A 58 -15.09 -5.32 -8.06
C GLN A 58 -14.78 -3.91 -7.56
N HIS A 59 -15.76 -3.02 -7.69
CA HIS A 59 -15.63 -1.64 -7.23
C HIS A 59 -15.23 -1.55 -5.74
N HIS A 60 -15.83 -2.34 -4.87
CA HIS A 60 -15.50 -2.35 -3.44
C HIS A 60 -14.06 -2.81 -3.17
N GLU A 61 -13.53 -3.75 -3.97
CA GLU A 61 -12.14 -4.19 -3.85
C GLU A 61 -11.17 -3.09 -4.28
N VAL A 62 -11.51 -2.29 -5.29
CA VAL A 62 -10.71 -1.12 -5.70
C VAL A 62 -10.66 -0.07 -4.58
N LEU A 63 -11.79 0.19 -3.91
CA LEU A 63 -11.84 1.08 -2.75
C LEU A 63 -10.96 0.56 -1.60
N LEU A 64 -11.04 -0.74 -1.34
CA LEU A 64 -10.24 -1.40 -0.30
C LEU A 64 -8.73 -1.30 -0.62
N ILE A 65 -8.33 -1.49 -1.87
CA ILE A 65 -6.94 -1.32 -2.33
C ILE A 65 -6.45 0.13 -2.12
N ARG A 66 -7.30 1.13 -2.38
CA ARG A 66 -6.95 2.53 -2.07
C ARG A 66 -6.74 2.74 -0.57
N ARG A 67 -7.60 2.14 0.25
CA ARG A 67 -7.46 2.22 1.70
C ARG A 67 -6.19 1.54 2.20
N ILE A 68 -5.86 0.36 1.68
CA ILE A 68 -4.58 -0.32 1.98
C ILE A 68 -3.41 0.58 1.61
N ARG A 69 -3.44 1.21 0.44
CA ARG A 69 -2.38 2.13 -0.01
C ARG A 69 -2.20 3.29 0.97
N GLU A 70 -3.28 3.94 1.40
CA GLU A 70 -3.23 5.02 2.39
C GLU A 70 -2.60 4.52 3.71
N LEU A 71 -3.03 3.36 4.21
CA LEU A 71 -2.50 2.80 5.45
C LEU A 71 -1.00 2.53 5.36
N LEU A 72 -0.52 1.96 4.26
CA LEU A 72 0.88 1.57 4.12
C LEU A 72 1.79 2.76 3.78
N TYR A 73 1.41 3.59 2.82
CA TYR A 73 2.29 4.63 2.27
C TYR A 73 2.12 5.98 2.94
N GLU A 74 0.92 6.33 3.40
CA GLU A 74 0.65 7.63 4.02
C GLU A 74 0.74 7.56 5.55
N GLN A 75 0.22 6.48 6.13
CA GLN A 75 0.18 6.30 7.58
C GLN A 75 1.33 5.42 8.11
N GLY A 76 2.11 4.77 7.22
CA GLY A 76 3.28 3.99 7.61
C GLY A 76 2.98 2.69 8.36
N PHE A 77 1.76 2.15 8.25
CA PHE A 77 1.45 0.84 8.82
C PHE A 77 2.23 -0.28 8.13
N THR A 78 2.54 -1.33 8.89
CA THR A 78 2.98 -2.61 8.31
C THR A 78 1.79 -3.35 7.69
N ILE A 79 2.05 -4.36 6.85
CA ILE A 79 0.99 -5.20 6.26
C ILE A 79 0.06 -5.78 7.34
N ASN A 80 0.64 -6.29 8.44
CA ASN A 80 -0.13 -6.82 9.56
C ASN A 80 -0.92 -5.74 10.30
N GLY A 81 -0.32 -4.55 10.51
CA GLY A 81 -1.01 -3.42 11.14
C GLY A 81 -2.19 -2.92 10.30
N ALA A 82 -2.01 -2.83 8.98
CA ALA A 82 -3.06 -2.48 8.04
C ALA A 82 -4.18 -3.54 8.03
N ARG A 83 -3.83 -4.84 8.05
CA ARG A 83 -4.81 -5.94 8.14
C ARG A 83 -5.67 -5.80 9.40
N ASN A 84 -5.04 -5.65 10.56
CA ASN A 84 -5.75 -5.50 11.83
C ASN A 84 -6.68 -4.27 11.83
N ARG A 85 -6.22 -3.14 11.28
CA ARG A 85 -7.05 -1.93 11.11
C ARG A 85 -8.25 -2.20 10.21
N LEU A 86 -8.07 -2.87 9.08
CA LEU A 86 -9.14 -3.18 8.13
C LEU A 86 -10.14 -4.19 8.67
N ASP A 87 -9.70 -5.17 9.47
CA ASP A 87 -10.60 -6.13 10.11
C ASP A 87 -11.40 -5.47 11.25
N SER A 88 -10.77 -4.58 12.02
CA SER A 88 -11.44 -3.82 13.09
C SER A 88 -12.52 -2.85 12.57
N HIS A 89 -12.32 -2.29 11.37
CA HIS A 89 -13.30 -1.41 10.72
C HIS A 89 -14.20 -2.17 9.74
N GLY A 90 -13.96 -3.47 9.51
CA GLY A 90 -14.65 -4.32 8.55
C GLY A 90 -16.06 -4.73 8.96
N GLY A 91 -16.54 -4.30 10.14
CA GLY A 91 -17.87 -4.60 10.64
C GLY A 91 -19.02 -3.83 9.97
N THR A 92 -18.78 -2.70 9.31
CA THR A 92 -19.89 -1.82 8.92
C THR A 92 -19.57 -0.94 7.70
N HIS A 93 -19.91 -1.41 6.51
CA HIS A 93 -20.35 -0.48 5.46
C HIS A 93 -21.80 -0.06 5.80
N GLY A 94 -21.93 1.02 6.57
CA GLY A 94 -23.23 1.60 6.91
C GLY A 94 -23.11 2.91 7.68
N ALA A 95 -23.01 4.02 6.92
CA ALA A 95 -23.37 5.40 7.29
C ALA A 95 -22.53 6.18 8.33
N GLY A 96 -22.08 7.37 7.91
CA GLY A 96 -22.05 8.58 8.77
C GLY A 96 -20.66 9.04 9.29
N PRO A 97 -20.33 10.36 9.22
CA PRO A 97 -19.05 10.94 9.64
C PRO A 97 -19.08 11.51 11.08
N ALA A 98 -17.92 11.54 11.75
CA ALA A 98 -17.49 12.36 12.92
C ALA A 98 -16.51 11.51 13.75
N GLU A 99 -15.21 11.83 13.74
CA GLU A 99 -14.50 12.64 14.76
C GLU A 99 -14.21 11.92 16.09
N GLU A 100 -13.01 12.23 16.62
CA GLU A 100 -12.43 11.89 17.93
C GLU A 100 -11.75 10.51 18.08
N MET A 101 -10.65 10.32 18.80
CA MET A 101 -9.59 11.17 19.38
C MET A 101 -8.43 10.19 19.72
N VAL A 102 -7.24 10.75 19.92
CA VAL A 102 -5.97 10.15 20.35
C VAL A 102 -6.03 9.20 21.55
N GLU A 103 -5.17 8.15 21.55
CA GLU A 103 -4.41 7.76 22.76
C GLU A 103 -3.09 7.08 22.39
N GLU A 104 -2.03 7.52 23.08
CA GLU A 104 -0.63 7.10 22.95
C GLU A 104 -0.34 5.79 23.71
N GLY A 105 0.69 5.07 23.25
CA GLY A 105 1.59 4.30 24.11
C GLY A 105 1.29 2.81 24.27
N GLU A 106 2.05 1.97 23.56
CA GLU A 106 3.02 1.06 24.19
C GLU A 106 3.90 0.42 23.09
N VAL A 107 5.20 0.41 23.33
CA VAL A 107 6.28 -0.15 22.50
C VAL A 107 6.23 -1.69 22.44
N MET A 108 6.40 -2.30 21.26
CA MET A 108 7.04 -3.64 21.17
C MET A 108 7.50 -3.99 19.73
N GLU A 109 8.82 -4.00 19.52
CA GLU A 109 9.53 -4.94 18.62
C GLU A 109 9.87 -6.22 19.43
N PRO A 110 10.25 -7.39 18.84
CA PRO A 110 10.77 -7.61 17.48
C PRO A 110 10.27 -8.88 16.73
N ALA A 111 10.75 -9.02 15.48
CA ALA A 111 11.24 -10.26 14.84
C ALA A 111 10.52 -10.84 13.59
N ALA A 112 11.09 -10.48 12.42
CA ALA A 112 11.49 -11.32 11.26
C ALA A 112 10.41 -12.07 10.42
N ALA A 113 10.37 -12.03 9.07
CA ALA A 113 11.29 -11.56 8.03
C ALA A 113 10.46 -11.21 6.76
N SER A 114 10.77 -10.16 6.01
CA SER A 114 11.87 -10.13 5.05
C SER A 114 12.52 -8.75 4.97
N THR A 115 13.84 -8.74 4.98
CA THR A 115 14.74 -7.57 5.05
C THR A 115 14.47 -6.56 3.93
N MET A 116 13.87 -5.44 4.27
CA MET A 116 14.33 -4.17 3.73
C MET A 116 15.17 -3.54 4.83
N ALA A 117 16.48 -3.65 4.69
CA ALA A 117 17.39 -2.79 5.43
C ALA A 117 16.88 -1.36 5.25
N SER A 118 16.70 -0.62 6.34
CA SER A 118 16.52 0.83 6.27
C SER A 118 17.77 1.37 5.60
N VAL A 119 17.71 1.52 4.28
CA VAL A 119 18.81 2.08 3.50
C VAL A 119 18.88 3.54 3.90
N ASP A 120 19.92 3.89 4.64
CA ASP A 120 20.27 5.28 4.89
C ASP A 120 20.65 5.90 3.54
N VAL A 121 19.67 6.57 2.94
CA VAL A 121 19.77 7.15 1.60
C VAL A 121 20.88 8.20 1.55
N ASP A 122 21.14 8.89 2.66
CA ASP A 122 22.20 9.89 2.77
C ASP A 122 23.58 9.24 2.79
N GLN A 123 23.73 8.10 3.48
CA GLN A 123 24.97 7.33 3.44
C GLN A 123 25.21 6.70 2.06
N LEU A 124 24.17 6.13 1.45
CA LEU A 124 24.28 5.54 0.11
C LEU A 124 24.64 6.60 -0.94
N ARG A 125 24.07 7.81 -0.82
CA ARG A 125 24.41 8.95 -1.68
C ARG A 125 25.87 9.36 -1.53
N LYS A 126 26.39 9.41 -0.30
CA LYS A 126 27.80 9.74 -0.04
C LYS A 126 28.75 8.69 -0.62
N GLU A 127 28.44 7.41 -0.46
CA GLU A 127 29.27 6.34 -1.01
C GLU A 127 29.26 6.32 -2.55
N LEU A 128 28.10 6.54 -3.17
CA LEU A 128 28.02 6.62 -4.63
C LEU A 128 28.80 7.81 -5.19
N LEU A 129 28.75 8.97 -4.53
CA LEU A 129 29.55 10.13 -4.93
C LEU A 129 31.05 9.87 -4.78
N HIS A 130 31.46 9.16 -3.73
CA HIS A 130 32.85 8.78 -3.53
C HIS A 130 33.36 7.80 -4.60
N VAL A 131 32.54 6.85 -5.03
CA VAL A 131 32.87 5.93 -6.12
C VAL A 131 32.94 6.65 -7.48
N ILE A 132 32.02 7.60 -7.74
CA ILE A 132 32.05 8.41 -8.96
C ILE A 132 33.33 9.25 -9.02
N ASP A 133 33.74 9.83 -7.89
CA ASP A 133 34.98 10.61 -7.78
C ASP A 133 36.22 9.75 -8.11
N LEU A 134 36.30 8.55 -7.52
CA LEU A 134 37.37 7.56 -7.78
C LEU A 134 37.45 7.08 -9.23
N LEU A 135 36.33 7.06 -9.95
CA LEU A 135 36.25 6.64 -11.34
C LEU A 135 36.40 7.81 -12.34
N SER A 136 36.50 9.05 -11.85
CA SER A 136 36.64 10.25 -12.67
C SER A 136 38.10 10.68 -12.92
N HIS A 137 39.07 9.89 -12.45
CA HIS A 137 40.52 10.05 -12.69
C HIS A 137 41.09 9.01 -13.66
#